data_AF-A0AAV0IQH6-F1
#
_entry.id   AF-A0AAV0IQH6-F1
#
_cell.length_a   1.000
_cell.length_b   1.000
_cell.length_c   1.000
_cell.angle_alpha   90.00
_cell.angle_beta   90.00
_cell.angle_gamma   90.00
#
_symmetry.space_group_name_H-M   'P 1'
#
loop_
_entity.id
_entity.type
_entity.pdbx_description
1 polymer ?
#
loop_
_entity_poly.entity_id
_entity_poly.type
_entity_poly.pdbx_seq_one_letter_code
_entity_poly.pdbx_strand_id
1 'polypeptide(L)'
;GDSATEPYIVTHNLLLAHAAGYRLYESKYKEKQQGVVGITIVTFYLLPYSSETADVDAAQRALDFMYGWYMDPITFGHYPRNMVDLVGSRHAQELLRKMESLLVNRFLLAVYVS
;
A
#
# COMPACT_ATOMS: atom_id res chain seq x y z
N GLY A 1 10.46 19.13 8.16
CA GLY A 1 9.46 18.05 8.19
C GLY A 1 9.95 16.95 9.10
N ASP A 2 9.04 16.24 9.72
CA ASP A 2 9.29 15.01 10.48
C ASP A 2 9.27 13.79 9.55
N SER A 3 10.45 13.37 9.10
CA SER A 3 10.60 12.19 8.21
C SER A 3 10.21 10.87 8.87
N ALA A 4 10.08 10.80 10.20
CA ALA A 4 9.64 9.60 10.90
C ALA A 4 8.11 9.44 10.92
N THR A 5 7.36 10.45 10.47
CA THR A 5 5.90 10.47 10.58
C THR A 5 5.21 10.93 9.30
N GLU A 6 5.67 12.02 8.69
CA GLU A 6 5.04 12.65 7.51
C GLU A 6 4.85 11.68 6.33
N PRO A 7 5.82 10.81 5.96
CA PRO A 7 5.62 9.87 4.85
C PRO A 7 4.43 8.92 5.06
N TYR A 8 4.18 8.48 6.30
CA TYR A 8 3.05 7.60 6.62
C TYR A 8 1.71 8.32 6.48
N ILE A 9 1.64 9.57 6.91
CA ILE A 9 0.44 10.40 6.76
C ILE A 9 0.15 10.67 5.28
N VAL A 10 1.17 11.02 4.50
CA VAL A 10 1.01 11.30 3.07
C VAL A 10 0.54 10.05 2.32
N THR A 11 1.22 8.91 2.51
CA THR A 11 0.84 7.65 1.86
C THR A 11 -0.57 7.21 2.26
N HIS A 12 -0.95 7.36 3.53
CA HIS A 12 -2.31 7.05 3.98
C HIS A 12 -3.37 7.88 3.25
N ASN A 13 -3.17 9.20 3.15
CA ASN A 13 -4.11 10.07 2.45
C ASN A 13 -4.13 9.81 0.93
N LEU A 14 -3.00 9.44 0.32
CA LEU A 14 -2.96 9.03 -1.09
C LEU A 14 -3.85 7.80 -1.35
N LEU A 15 -3.79 6.80 -0.47
CA LEU A 15 -4.63 5.61 -0.57
C LEU A 15 -6.12 5.94 -0.42
N LEU A 16 -6.48 6.78 0.56
CA LEU A 16 -7.86 7.24 0.75
C LEU A 16 -8.36 8.05 -0.47
N ALA A 17 -7.53 8.93 -1.03
CA ALA A 17 -7.86 9.69 -2.21
C ALA A 17 -8.07 8.79 -3.44
N HIS A 18 -7.20 7.79 -3.64
CA HIS A 18 -7.36 6.79 -4.69
C HIS A 18 -8.68 6.02 -4.52
N ALA A 19 -9.00 5.58 -3.32
CA ALA A 19 -10.24 4.86 -3.02
C ALA A 19 -11.48 5.72 -3.29
N ALA A 20 -11.46 7.00 -2.90
CA ALA A 20 -12.53 7.94 -3.18
C ALA A 20 -12.71 8.16 -4.69
N GLY A 21 -11.61 8.34 -5.43
CA GLY A 21 -11.62 8.48 -6.88
C GLY A 21 -12.19 7.25 -7.59
N TYR A 22 -11.80 6.05 -7.15
CA TYR A 22 -12.39 4.81 -7.65
C TYR A 22 -13.88 4.68 -7.36
N ARG A 23 -14.32 4.94 -6.13
CA ARG A 23 -15.75 4.86 -5.76
C ARG A 23 -16.60 5.82 -6.60
N LEU A 24 -16.09 7.00 -6.90
CA LEU A 24 -16.73 7.93 -7.82
C LEU A 24 -16.78 7.35 -9.25
N TYR A 25 -15.67 6.78 -9.73
CA TYR A 25 -15.63 6.12 -11.04
C TYR A 25 -16.65 4.98 -11.14
N GLU A 26 -16.65 4.08 -10.16
CA GLU A 26 -17.52 2.93 -10.06
C GLU A 26 -19.00 3.33 -10.06
N SER A 27 -19.38 4.29 -9.21
CA SER A 27 -20.78 4.71 -9.06
C SER A 27 -21.34 5.54 -10.21
N LYS A 28 -20.50 6.32 -10.91
CA LYS A 28 -20.99 7.32 -11.88
C LYS A 28 -20.62 7.03 -13.34
N TYR A 29 -19.50 6.33 -13.58
CA TYR A 29 -18.89 6.25 -14.90
C TYR A 29 -18.68 4.82 -15.40
N LYS A 30 -18.49 3.84 -14.51
CA LYS A 30 -18.15 2.44 -14.87
C LYS A 30 -19.18 1.79 -15.80
N GLU A 31 -20.47 1.97 -15.54
CA GLU A 31 -21.54 1.38 -16.38
C GLU A 31 -21.47 1.87 -17.84
N LYS A 32 -21.11 3.13 -18.06
CA LYS A 32 -21.07 3.72 -19.40
C LYS A 32 -19.73 3.53 -20.10
N GLN A 33 -18.64 3.71 -19.36
CA GLN A 33 -17.29 3.72 -19.93
C GLN A 33 -16.66 2.34 -19.98
N GLN A 34 -17.09 1.42 -19.11
CA GLN A 34 -16.55 0.06 -18.99
C GLN A 34 -15.02 -0.01 -18.75
N GLY A 35 -14.38 1.11 -18.40
CA GLY A 35 -12.93 1.20 -18.20
C GLY A 35 -12.47 0.64 -16.86
N VAL A 36 -11.15 0.56 -16.68
CA VAL A 36 -10.50 0.04 -15.47
C VAL A 36 -9.69 1.15 -14.83
N VAL A 37 -9.77 1.25 -13.51
CA VAL A 37 -8.96 2.17 -12.70
C VAL A 37 -7.98 1.33 -11.91
N GLY A 38 -6.70 1.67 -12.03
CA GLY A 38 -5.62 1.03 -11.30
C GLY A 38 -4.74 2.06 -10.59
N ILE A 39 -3.77 1.56 -9.85
CA ILE A 39 -2.70 2.34 -9.24
C ILE A 39 -1.36 1.88 -9.81
N THR A 40 -0.47 2.83 -10.08
CA THR A 40 0.91 2.54 -10.50
C THR A 40 1.82 2.77 -9.30
N ILE A 41 2.60 1.75 -8.95
CA ILE A 41 3.50 1.77 -7.79
C ILE A 41 4.92 1.55 -8.31
N VAL A 42 5.83 2.44 -7.93
CA VAL A 42 7.26 2.22 -8.19
C VAL A 42 7.76 1.11 -7.27
N THR A 43 8.40 0.11 -7.84
CA THR A 43 8.99 -0.99 -7.08
C THR A 43 10.27 -1.46 -7.77
N PHE A 44 11.13 -2.13 -7.01
CA PHE A 44 12.30 -2.82 -7.55
C PHE A 44 12.12 -4.33 -7.38
N TYR A 45 12.73 -5.07 -8.29
CA TYR A 45 12.92 -6.50 -8.08
C TYR A 45 14.00 -6.69 -7.00
N LEU A 46 13.59 -7.17 -5.82
CA LEU A 46 14.46 -7.34 -4.67
C LEU A 46 14.82 -8.81 -4.50
N LEU A 47 16.13 -9.07 -4.41
CA LEU A 47 16.68 -10.39 -4.12
C LEU A 47 17.47 -10.32 -2.80
N PRO A 48 17.45 -11.40 -2.00
CA PRO A 48 18.29 -11.48 -0.82
C PRO A 48 19.76 -11.53 -1.20
N TYR A 49 20.63 -11.00 -0.34
CA TYR A 49 22.07 -11.00 -0.57
C TYR A 49 22.65 -12.43 -0.53
N SER A 50 22.17 -13.26 0.38
CA SER A 50 22.52 -14.67 0.51
C SER A 50 21.28 -15.53 0.82
N SER A 51 21.47 -16.84 1.01
CA SER A 51 20.41 -17.74 1.47
C SER A 51 20.22 -17.75 2.99
N GLU A 52 20.92 -16.90 3.74
CA GLU A 52 20.70 -16.75 5.17
C GLU A 52 19.30 -16.18 5.44
N THR A 53 18.63 -16.70 6.48
CA THR A 53 17.28 -16.26 6.84
C THR A 53 17.20 -14.74 7.08
N ALA A 54 18.25 -14.16 7.66
CA ALA A 54 18.31 -12.72 7.91
C ALA A 54 18.25 -11.89 6.61
N ASP A 55 18.90 -12.36 5.54
CA ASP A 55 18.92 -11.70 4.23
C ASP A 55 17.60 -11.90 3.48
N VAL A 56 16.99 -13.09 3.60
CA VAL A 56 15.64 -13.37 3.06
C VAL A 56 14.61 -12.45 3.72
N ASP A 57 14.63 -12.36 5.04
CA ASP A 57 13.72 -11.48 5.78
C ASP A 57 14.00 -10.01 5.46
N ALA A 58 15.26 -9.63 5.25
CA ALA A 58 15.62 -8.27 4.85
C ALA A 58 15.07 -7.91 3.46
N ALA A 59 15.17 -8.81 2.50
CA ALA A 59 14.58 -8.63 1.17
C ALA A 59 13.06 -8.49 1.25
N GLN A 60 12.38 -9.32 2.07
CA GLN A 60 10.94 -9.21 2.27
C GLN A 60 10.55 -7.88 2.93
N ARG A 61 11.27 -7.44 3.97
CA ARG A 61 11.04 -6.13 4.59
C ARG A 61 11.20 -5.00 3.57
N ALA A 62 12.26 -5.03 2.76
CA ALA A 62 12.46 -4.02 1.73
C ALA A 62 11.31 -4.01 0.71
N LEU A 63 10.79 -5.19 0.34
CA LEU A 63 9.64 -5.30 -0.57
C LEU A 63 8.35 -4.79 0.07
N ASP A 64 8.11 -5.09 1.34
CA ASP A 64 6.96 -4.58 2.10
C ASP A 64 7.00 -3.04 2.17
N PHE A 65 8.17 -2.45 2.42
CA PHE A 65 8.32 -0.99 2.50
C PHE A 65 8.26 -0.26 1.15
N MET A 66 8.35 -0.95 0.01
CA MET A 66 8.22 -0.33 -1.32
C MET A 66 6.90 -0.64 -2.01
N TYR A 67 6.50 -1.90 -2.01
CA TYR A 67 5.30 -2.39 -2.70
C TYR A 67 4.16 -2.68 -1.73
N GLY A 68 4.43 -3.46 -0.68
CA GLY A 68 3.41 -3.87 0.30
C GLY A 68 2.72 -2.70 0.98
N TRP A 69 3.44 -1.60 1.23
CA TRP A 69 2.93 -0.37 1.84
C TRP A 69 1.70 0.19 1.11
N TYR A 70 1.63 0.01 -0.21
CA TYR A 70 0.49 0.44 -1.03
C TYR A 70 -0.46 -0.72 -1.34
N MET A 71 0.09 -1.88 -1.70
CA MET A 71 -0.70 -2.98 -2.25
C MET A 71 -1.51 -3.73 -1.18
N ASP A 72 -0.95 -3.96 0.01
CA ASP A 72 -1.65 -4.67 1.07
C ASP A 72 -2.90 -3.92 1.53
N PRO A 73 -2.85 -2.58 1.72
CA PRO A 73 -4.04 -1.83 2.04
C PRO A 73 -5.17 -1.97 1.02
N ILE A 74 -4.84 -1.92 -0.27
CA ILE A 74 -5.82 -1.96 -1.36
C ILE A 74 -6.39 -3.39 -1.53
N THR A 75 -5.58 -4.41 -1.24
CA THR A 75 -5.96 -5.81 -1.48
C THR A 75 -6.62 -6.44 -0.26
N PHE A 76 -6.08 -6.20 0.93
CA PHE A 76 -6.40 -6.94 2.15
C PHE A 76 -7.05 -6.08 3.23
N GLY A 77 -7.00 -4.75 3.14
CA GLY A 77 -7.59 -3.91 4.17
C GLY A 77 -6.68 -3.64 5.38
N HIS A 78 -5.39 -3.96 5.29
CA HIS A 78 -4.40 -3.62 6.32
C HIS A 78 -3.02 -3.37 5.72
N TYR A 79 -2.14 -2.65 6.42
CA TYR A 79 -0.72 -2.53 6.04
C TYR A 79 0.06 -3.82 6.34
N PRO A 80 1.25 -4.02 5.75
CA PRO A 80 2.09 -5.18 6.05
C PRO A 80 2.52 -5.20 7.51
N ARG A 81 2.44 -6.38 8.14
CA ARG A 81 2.73 -6.54 9.57
C ARG A 81 4.15 -6.14 9.94
N ASN A 82 5.12 -6.58 9.12
CA ASN A 82 6.54 -6.23 9.29
C ASN A 82 6.73 -4.71 9.31
N MET A 83 6.04 -3.98 8.43
CA MET A 83 6.13 -2.54 8.37
C MET A 83 5.62 -1.91 9.67
N VAL A 84 4.42 -2.28 10.12
CA VAL A 84 3.82 -1.79 11.37
C VAL A 84 4.72 -2.04 12.58
N ASP A 85 5.34 -3.22 12.66
CA ASP A 85 6.17 -3.58 13.80
C ASP A 85 7.55 -2.88 13.78
N LEU A 86 8.04 -2.46 12.61
CA LEU A 86 9.36 -1.83 12.43
C LEU A 86 9.33 -0.30 12.48
N VAL A 87 8.19 0.35 12.23
CA VAL A 87 8.11 1.80 12.34
C VAL A 87 8.35 2.22 13.79
N GLY A 88 9.42 2.99 14.05
CA GLY A 88 9.78 3.41 15.41
C GLY A 88 8.86 4.47 16.02
N SER A 89 8.11 5.22 15.20
CA SER A 89 7.17 6.24 15.67
C SER A 89 5.86 5.61 16.13
N ARG A 90 5.55 5.73 17.44
CA ARG A 90 4.26 5.26 18.00
C ARG A 90 3.06 5.89 17.27
N HIS A 91 3.17 7.16 16.90
CA HIS A 91 2.11 7.84 16.14
C HIS A 91 1.90 7.21 14.77
N ALA A 92 2.98 6.92 14.04
CA ALA A 92 2.89 6.25 12.76
C ALA A 92 2.38 4.80 12.90
N GLN A 93 2.76 4.07 13.95
CA GLN A 93 2.20 2.74 14.24
C GLN A 93 0.69 2.81 14.47
N GLU A 94 0.20 3.78 15.26
CA GLU A 94 -1.22 3.97 15.51
C GLU A 94 -1.97 4.30 14.22
N LEU A 95 -1.41 5.15 13.35
CA LEU A 95 -1.97 5.45 12.04
C LEU A 95 -2.08 4.20 11.16
N LEU A 96 -0.99 3.42 11.05
CA LEU A 96 -0.98 2.20 10.23
C LEU A 96 -1.91 1.11 10.79
N ARG A 97 -2.15 1.09 12.10
CA ARG A 97 -3.14 0.18 12.72
C ARG A 97 -4.56 0.65 12.49
N LYS A 98 -4.78 1.96 12.40
CA LYS A 98 -6.06 2.56 12.05
C LYS A 98 -6.23 2.53 10.54
N MET A 99 -6.49 1.36 9.97
CA MET A 99 -6.91 1.31 8.59
C MET A 99 -8.42 1.47 8.47
N GLU A 100 -8.85 2.45 7.68
CA GLU A 100 -10.26 2.74 7.45
C GLU A 100 -10.88 1.70 6.51
N SER A 101 -12.12 1.29 6.81
CA SER A 101 -12.90 0.31 6.03
C SER A 101 -13.20 0.74 4.59
N LEU A 102 -12.75 1.92 4.17
CA LEU A 102 -12.98 2.48 2.83
C LEU A 102 -12.16 1.79 1.73
N LEU A 103 -11.09 1.09 2.07
CA LEU A 103 -10.21 0.40 1.11
C LEU A 103 -10.63 -1.05 0.83
N VAL A 104 -11.47 -1.65 1.68
CA VAL A 104 -11.94 -3.02 1.49
C VAL A 104 -13.15 -3.03 0.56
N ASN A 105 -12.90 -3.06 -0.74
CA ASN A 105 -13.87 -3.56 -1.72
C ASN A 105 -13.16 -3.95 -3.00
N ARG A 106 -13.55 -5.10 -3.57
CA ARG A 106 -12.96 -5.81 -4.71
C ARG A 106 -12.48 -4.88 -5.85
N PHE A 107 -11.25 -4.38 -5.75
CA PHE A 107 -10.56 -3.79 -6.88
C PHE A 107 -10.09 -4.94 -7.79
N LEU A 108 -10.72 -5.09 -8.94
CA LEU A 108 -10.11 -5.81 -10.07
C LEU A 108 -8.93 -4.98 -10.57
N LEU A 109 -7.76 -5.15 -9.95
CA LEU A 109 -6.53 -4.46 -10.33
C LEU A 109 -5.88 -5.17 -11.52
N ALA A 110 -5.76 -4.44 -12.62
CA ALA A 110 -4.69 -4.70 -13.58
C ALA A 110 -3.42 -4.03 -13.01
N VAL A 111 -2.61 -4.81 -12.29
CA VAL A 111 -1.26 -4.36 -11.89
C VAL A 111 -0.38 -4.48 -13.12
N TYR A 112 0.01 -3.34 -13.70
CA TYR A 112 1.10 -3.31 -14.67
C TYR A 112 2.41 -3.17 -13.90
N VAL A 113 3.12 -4.29 -13.77
CA VAL A 113 4.56 -4.26 -13.48
C VAL A 113 5.25 -3.97 -14.82
N SER A 114 5.78 -2.76 -14.99
CA SER A 114 6.63 -2.39 -16.13
C SER A 114 8.02 -2.99 -15.99
#